data_AF-A0A0L0FTI2-F1
#
_entry.id   AF-A0A0L0FTI2-F1
#
_cell.length_a   1.000
_cell.length_b   1.000
_cell.length_c   1.000
_cell.angle_alpha   90.00
_cell.angle_beta   90.00
_cell.angle_gamma   90.00
#
_symmetry.space_group_name_H-M   'P 1'
#
loop_
_entity.id
_entity.type
_entity.pdbx_description
1 polymer ?
#
loop_
_entity_poly.entity_id
_entity_poly.type
_entity_poly.pdbx_seq_one_letter_code
_entity_poly.pdbx_strand_id
1 'polypeptide(L)'
;MPPILLVPTGAFLRVFLRAFSLGQSTASITEAVVWETGLVALTSDHQFVCVLDFVEAKPMRLARVEDMDSPPSCWTVVPTSGAIDTVRVYMGYRHTVYMLGLDEVEPVHMPLLDSASNYAIMCVTHDGMLLACVDEDSNFTVTSVEASRILTQTKLAMDYSSAPPPPPRQMVWCGMDCVVMTWDQAGVVMGVGPFSGTLTYTFDHQCVLVGEVDGVRIIGTDSHDFLERVPQCVENTFKFGSTEPPALLLDASRLYDDGNARCDELLRSIKGNALDDAVRQLLQVAGYEWDSVAQKDIMRAASFGRAFFTDNGTTHESNDLNKGTQTTTDPGQDFSVLFEDICMNVRVLNCIRRHTVGIPLTLSQLTALTPQRLLLRMSQLGYHALAYRVCTYLRIDVSEVLVHWACEK
;
A
#
# COMPACT_ATOMS: atom_id res chain seq x y z
N MET A 1 -4.77 11.03 11.47
CA MET A 1 -4.80 9.85 12.36
C MET A 1 -5.22 8.63 11.55
N PRO A 2 -4.36 7.61 11.36
CA PRO A 2 -4.81 6.27 11.02
C PRO A 2 -5.50 5.65 12.26
N PRO A 3 -6.36 4.63 12.10
CA PRO A 3 -7.23 4.17 13.17
C PRO A 3 -6.41 3.49 14.26
N ILE A 4 -6.38 4.13 15.43
CA ILE A 4 -6.24 3.41 16.69
C ILE A 4 -7.39 2.41 16.71
N LEU A 5 -7.05 1.14 16.94
CA LEU A 5 -8.02 0.07 17.13
C LEU A 5 -8.81 0.37 18.42
N LEU A 6 -9.85 1.20 18.32
CA LEU A 6 -10.86 1.37 19.35
C LEU A 6 -11.74 0.13 19.30
N VAL A 7 -11.35 -0.88 20.08
CA VAL A 7 -12.20 -2.05 20.34
C VAL A 7 -13.43 -1.53 21.11
N PRO A 8 -14.66 -1.71 20.59
CA PRO A 8 -15.87 -1.42 21.35
C PRO A 8 -15.87 -2.28 22.60
N THR A 9 -16.13 -1.67 23.75
CA THR A 9 -16.33 -2.34 25.04
C THR A 9 -17.46 -3.36 24.93
N GLY A 10 -17.11 -4.62 24.61
CA GLY A 10 -18.08 -5.69 24.42
C GLY A 10 -17.51 -6.99 23.84
N ALA A 11 -16.40 -6.93 23.10
CA ALA A 11 -15.63 -8.12 22.74
C ALA A 11 -14.43 -8.24 23.69
N PHE A 12 -14.37 -9.32 24.48
CA PHE A 12 -13.18 -9.70 25.23
C PHE A 12 -12.08 -10.15 24.26
N LEU A 13 -11.46 -9.20 23.59
CA LEU A 13 -10.14 -9.37 23.01
C LEU A 13 -9.19 -9.44 24.22
N ARG A 14 -8.81 -10.66 24.65
CA ARG A 14 -7.74 -10.89 25.62
C ARG A 14 -6.40 -10.50 24.96
N VAL A 15 -6.23 -9.22 24.66
CA VAL A 15 -4.95 -8.69 24.21
C VAL A 15 -4.06 -8.61 25.45
N PHE A 16 -2.91 -9.28 25.41
CA PHE A 16 -1.82 -8.95 26.32
C PHE A 16 -1.43 -7.49 26.06
N LEU A 17 -1.97 -6.57 26.86
CA LEU A 17 -1.64 -5.15 26.77
C LEU A 17 -0.23 -4.95 27.27
N ARG A 18 0.73 -4.87 26.35
CA ARG A 18 2.08 -4.43 26.66
C ARG A 18 2.05 -2.90 26.79
N ALA A 19 2.30 -2.40 27.99
CA ALA A 19 2.38 -0.97 28.26
C ALA A 19 3.84 -0.55 28.38
N PHE A 20 4.17 0.62 27.83
CA PHE A 20 5.44 1.31 28.03
C PHE A 20 5.16 2.79 28.32
N SER A 21 6.10 3.46 28.97
CA SER A 21 6.02 4.90 29.24
C SER A 21 6.86 5.67 28.23
N LEU A 22 6.41 6.85 27.79
CA LEU A 22 7.20 7.81 26.99
C LEU A 22 8.16 8.66 27.84
N GLY A 23 8.31 8.35 29.12
CA GLY A 23 9.17 9.04 30.08
C GLY A 23 8.39 9.85 31.12
N GLN A 24 9.11 10.61 31.94
CA GLN A 24 8.56 11.35 33.09
C GLN A 24 8.13 12.79 32.76
N SER A 25 7.70 13.08 31.52
CA SER A 25 7.22 14.42 31.19
C SER A 25 5.87 14.70 31.84
N THR A 26 5.68 15.91 32.36
CA THR A 26 4.36 16.40 32.81
C THR A 26 3.47 16.83 31.64
N ALA A 27 4.03 16.94 30.44
CA ALA A 27 3.30 17.32 29.23
C ALA A 27 2.44 16.16 28.72
N SER A 28 1.19 16.45 28.34
CA SER A 28 0.29 15.48 27.74
C SER A 28 0.61 15.27 26.26
N ILE A 29 0.31 14.09 25.72
CA ILE A 29 0.37 13.84 24.28
C ILE A 29 -0.79 14.57 23.62
N THR A 30 -0.51 15.41 22.62
CA THR A 30 -1.54 16.11 21.82
C THR A 30 -1.87 15.31 20.58
N GLU A 31 -0.86 14.78 19.90
CA GLU A 31 -1.00 14.01 18.66
C GLU A 31 0.02 12.89 18.59
N ALA A 32 -0.29 11.84 17.83
CA ALA A 32 0.65 10.76 17.56
C ALA A 32 0.43 10.16 16.17
N VAL A 33 1.53 9.74 15.56
CA VAL A 33 1.56 8.94 14.34
C VAL A 33 2.20 7.60 14.68
N VAL A 34 1.49 6.52 14.36
CA VAL A 34 1.86 5.14 14.69
C VAL A 34 2.03 4.34 13.41
N TRP A 35 3.05 3.49 13.34
CA TRP A 35 3.26 2.51 12.29
C TRP A 35 3.51 1.12 12.89
N GLU A 36 3.91 0.14 12.08
CA GLU A 36 4.00 -1.27 12.49
C GLU A 36 4.86 -1.51 13.74
N THR A 37 6.02 -0.85 13.83
CA THR A 37 6.99 -1.10 14.89
C THR A 37 7.10 0.03 15.89
N GLY A 38 6.62 1.23 15.55
CA GLY A 38 6.92 2.42 16.34
C GLY A 38 5.89 3.52 16.25
N LEU A 39 6.18 4.62 16.94
CA LEU A 39 5.39 5.84 16.92
C LEU A 39 6.26 7.08 17.07
N VAL A 40 5.71 8.21 16.65
CA VAL A 40 6.13 9.55 17.06
C VAL A 40 4.93 10.23 17.71
N ALA A 41 5.15 10.85 18.85
CA ALA A 41 4.17 11.63 19.58
C ALA A 41 4.63 13.10 19.69
N LEU A 42 3.69 14.03 19.53
CA LEU A 42 3.84 15.44 19.86
C LEU A 42 3.25 15.68 21.25
N THR A 43 4.00 16.35 22.09
CA THR A 43 3.58 16.73 23.44
C THR A 43 3.07 18.17 23.52
N SER A 44 2.33 18.49 24.58
CA SER A 44 1.75 19.82 24.81
C SER A 44 2.78 20.95 24.96
N ASP A 45 4.03 20.62 25.25
CA ASP A 45 5.18 21.54 25.28
C ASP A 45 5.93 21.60 23.93
N HIS A 46 5.32 21.12 22.84
CA HIS A 46 5.85 21.14 21.47
C HIS A 46 7.12 20.31 21.26
N GLN A 47 7.28 19.23 22.02
CA GLN A 47 8.40 18.30 21.88
C GLN A 47 7.93 17.05 21.14
N PHE A 48 8.74 16.59 20.18
CA PHE A 48 8.53 15.29 19.54
C PHE A 48 9.28 14.20 20.31
N VAL A 49 8.59 13.08 20.54
CA VAL A 49 9.12 11.88 21.19
C VAL A 49 8.83 10.68 20.31
N CYS A 50 9.85 9.90 19.96
CA CYS A 50 9.71 8.69 19.15
C CYS A 50 10.00 7.41 19.95
N VAL A 51 9.38 6.32 19.52
CA VAL A 51 9.69 4.93 19.90
C VAL A 51 9.75 4.16 18.59
N LEU A 52 10.90 3.56 18.25
CA LEU A 52 11.09 2.91 16.94
C LEU A 52 10.68 1.43 16.91
N ASP A 53 10.73 0.78 18.07
CA ASP A 53 10.35 -0.61 18.27
C ASP A 53 9.52 -0.78 19.55
N PHE A 54 8.31 -1.33 19.44
CA PHE A 54 7.45 -1.67 20.57
C PHE A 54 7.95 -2.87 21.38
N VAL A 55 8.82 -3.70 20.81
CA VAL A 55 9.43 -4.83 21.52
C VAL A 55 10.50 -4.32 22.49
N GLU A 56 11.39 -3.45 22.03
CA GLU A 56 12.37 -2.74 22.84
C GLU A 56 11.99 -1.26 22.98
N ALA A 57 10.83 -1.01 23.59
CA ALA A 57 10.25 0.34 23.70
C ALA A 57 11.17 1.32 24.46
N LYS A 58 11.97 2.07 23.69
CA LYS A 58 12.88 3.11 24.18
C LYS A 58 12.45 4.48 23.65
N PRO A 59 11.84 5.33 24.50
CA PRO A 59 11.49 6.69 24.12
C PRO A 59 12.74 7.55 23.89
N MET A 60 12.78 8.25 22.76
CA MET A 60 13.84 9.19 22.39
C MET A 60 13.22 10.53 22.00
N ARG A 61 13.87 11.64 22.39
CA ARG A 61 13.42 12.98 22.02
C ARG A 61 14.09 13.37 20.71
N LEU A 62 13.30 13.91 19.77
CA LEU A 62 13.86 14.51 18.57
C LEU A 62 14.43 15.89 18.86
N ALA A 63 15.29 16.37 17.99
CA ALA A 63 15.73 17.74 18.03
C ALA A 63 14.54 18.70 17.85
N ARG A 64 14.66 19.90 18.41
CA ARG A 64 13.55 20.86 18.53
C ARG A 64 13.96 22.19 17.91
N VAL A 65 13.05 22.80 17.16
CA VAL A 65 13.20 24.18 16.68
C VAL A 65 13.26 25.13 17.88
N GLU A 66 14.28 25.97 17.94
CA GLU A 66 14.45 26.96 19.02
C GLU A 66 13.31 28.01 18.99
N ASP A 67 12.98 28.54 20.17
CA ASP A 67 12.02 29.64 20.35
C ASP A 67 10.61 29.41 19.76
N MET A 68 10.13 28.15 19.78
CA MET A 68 8.73 27.86 19.46
C MET A 68 7.78 28.43 20.52
N ASP A 69 6.92 29.36 20.11
CA ASP A 69 5.89 30.01 20.94
C ASP A 69 4.49 29.41 20.73
N SER A 70 4.35 28.53 19.75
CA SER A 70 3.11 27.93 19.28
C SER A 70 3.37 26.53 18.72
N PRO A 71 2.34 25.66 18.62
CA PRO A 71 2.49 24.34 18.03
C PRO A 71 2.80 24.41 16.52
N PRO A 72 3.35 23.34 15.93
CA PRO A 72 3.43 23.22 14.47
C PRO A 72 2.03 23.32 13.85
N SER A 73 1.94 23.93 12.66
CA SER A 73 0.67 24.06 11.92
C SER A 73 0.23 22.72 11.32
N CYS A 74 1.18 21.88 10.92
CA CYS A 74 0.98 20.48 10.54
C CYS A 74 2.30 19.71 10.62
N TRP A 75 2.24 18.38 10.61
CA TRP A 75 3.44 17.55 10.59
C TRP A 75 3.16 16.14 10.05
N THR A 76 4.21 15.45 9.60
CA THR A 76 4.18 14.05 9.16
C THR A 76 5.48 13.34 9.54
N VAL A 77 5.40 12.02 9.69
CA VAL A 77 6.57 11.16 9.92
C VAL A 77 7.00 10.55 8.60
N VAL A 78 8.30 10.54 8.33
CA VAL A 78 8.92 9.73 7.28
C VAL A 78 9.55 8.51 7.96
N PRO A 79 8.89 7.34 7.95
CA PRO A 79 9.50 6.13 8.47
C PRO A 79 10.70 5.77 7.58
N THR A 80 11.84 5.43 8.17
CA THR A 80 13.03 5.12 7.39
C THR A 80 12.98 3.68 6.89
N SER A 81 13.25 3.51 5.60
CA SER A 81 13.36 2.19 4.98
C SER A 81 14.66 1.54 5.43
N GLY A 82 14.58 0.62 6.39
CA GLY A 82 15.64 -0.35 6.71
C GLY A 82 16.75 0.11 7.67
N ALA A 83 16.81 1.37 8.08
CA ALA A 83 17.75 1.83 9.12
C ALA A 83 17.06 1.85 10.48
N ILE A 84 17.40 0.90 11.35
CA ILE A 84 16.77 0.64 12.66
C ILE A 84 16.71 1.88 13.58
N ASP A 85 17.58 2.88 13.36
CA ASP A 85 17.79 3.99 14.30
C ASP A 85 17.47 5.39 13.77
N THR A 86 16.75 5.53 12.64
CA THR A 86 16.47 6.85 12.08
C THR A 86 14.97 7.08 11.90
N VAL A 87 14.47 8.22 12.37
CA VAL A 87 13.12 8.70 12.08
C VAL A 87 13.23 10.18 11.76
N ARG A 88 12.51 10.63 10.74
CA ARG A 88 12.42 12.04 10.40
C ARG A 88 11.00 12.53 10.56
N VAL A 89 10.86 13.69 11.17
CA VAL A 89 9.59 14.42 11.24
C VAL A 89 9.70 15.64 10.36
N TYR A 90 8.77 15.79 9.43
CA TYR A 90 8.58 17.04 8.70
C TYR A 90 7.47 17.80 9.41
N MET A 91 7.71 19.06 9.75
CA MET A 91 6.72 19.92 10.40
C MET A 91 6.66 21.29 9.76
N GLY A 92 5.46 21.79 9.56
CA GLY A 92 5.20 23.17 9.20
C GLY A 92 5.20 24.02 10.46
N TYR A 93 6.00 25.08 10.48
CA TYR A 93 5.95 26.10 11.52
C TYR A 93 6.15 27.46 10.88
N ARG A 94 5.15 28.33 11.04
CA ARG A 94 5.03 29.58 10.27
C ARG A 94 5.07 29.24 8.77
N HIS A 95 5.88 29.95 7.99
CA HIS A 95 6.03 29.77 6.54
C HIS A 95 7.21 28.83 6.17
N THR A 96 7.71 28.02 7.11
CA THR A 96 8.86 27.12 6.88
C THR A 96 8.51 25.68 7.24
N VAL A 97 8.99 24.73 6.42
CA VAL A 97 8.99 23.32 6.78
C VAL A 97 10.34 22.99 7.41
N TYR A 98 10.33 22.33 8.56
CA TYR A 98 11.53 21.81 9.22
C TYR A 98 11.55 20.29 9.16
N MET A 99 12.72 19.73 8.89
CA MET A 99 13.02 18.32 9.08
C MET A 99 13.70 18.16 10.44
N LEU A 100 13.14 17.31 11.29
CA LEU A 100 13.67 16.97 12.60
C LEU A 100 14.16 15.52 12.59
N GLY A 101 15.43 15.33 12.96
CA GLY A 101 16.02 14.06 13.31
C GLY A 101 16.19 13.89 14.82
N LEU A 102 16.97 12.89 15.24
CA LEU A 102 17.33 12.73 16.66
C LEU A 102 18.14 13.92 17.19
N ASP A 103 19.16 14.32 16.43
CA ASP A 103 20.12 15.38 16.82
C ASP A 103 20.19 16.54 15.81
N GLU A 104 19.28 16.57 14.82
CA GLU A 104 19.34 17.48 13.66
C GLU A 104 18.03 18.24 13.48
N VAL A 105 18.13 19.54 13.18
CA VAL A 105 17.03 20.40 12.73
C VAL A 105 17.47 21.09 11.46
N GLU A 106 16.78 20.83 10.36
CA GLU A 106 17.10 21.43 9.06
C GLU A 106 15.88 22.14 8.47
N PRO A 107 15.98 23.43 8.08
CA PRO A 107 14.94 24.07 7.31
C PRO A 107 14.93 23.49 5.89
N VAL A 108 13.77 23.03 5.46
CA VAL A 108 13.53 22.44 4.13
C VAL A 108 12.99 23.52 3.22
N HIS A 109 13.71 23.81 2.14
CA HIS A 109 13.32 24.85 1.20
C HIS A 109 12.21 24.37 0.26
N MET A 110 10.98 24.41 0.74
CA MET A 110 9.78 24.06 -0.01
C MET A 110 9.35 25.25 -0.88
N PRO A 111 9.30 25.12 -2.21
CA PRO A 111 8.89 26.22 -3.08
C PRO A 111 7.38 26.41 -2.94
N LEU A 112 6.95 27.49 -2.29
CA LEU A 112 5.54 27.89 -2.24
C LEU A 112 5.16 28.68 -3.50
N LEU A 113 3.90 28.57 -3.92
CA LEU A 113 3.31 29.48 -4.90
C LEU A 113 3.23 30.90 -4.36
N ASP A 114 2.96 31.04 -3.05
CA ASP A 114 2.95 32.30 -2.32
C ASP A 114 3.75 32.15 -1.01
N SER A 115 4.73 33.03 -0.78
CA SER A 115 5.74 32.84 0.27
C SER A 115 5.25 33.14 1.70
N ALA A 116 3.97 33.50 1.87
CA ALA A 116 3.44 34.03 3.13
C ALA A 116 2.43 33.13 3.85
N SER A 117 1.93 32.06 3.23
CA SER A 117 0.93 31.16 3.82
C SER A 117 1.57 30.13 4.75
N ASN A 118 0.84 29.71 5.80
CA ASN A 118 1.26 28.58 6.60
C ASN A 118 0.86 27.27 5.92
N TYR A 119 1.66 26.21 6.12
CA TYR A 119 1.28 24.87 5.70
C TYR A 119 0.16 24.34 6.59
N ALA A 120 -0.96 23.93 5.99
CA ALA A 120 -2.14 23.48 6.71
C ALA A 120 -2.17 21.95 6.90
N ILE A 121 -1.69 21.19 5.93
CA ILE A 121 -1.59 19.73 6.03
C ILE A 121 -0.45 19.18 5.16
N MET A 122 0.18 18.11 5.61
CA MET A 122 1.23 17.40 4.85
C MET A 122 1.13 15.88 5.04
N CYS A 123 1.58 15.13 4.04
CA CYS A 123 1.71 13.68 4.13
C CYS A 123 2.84 13.17 3.23
N VAL A 124 3.42 12.03 3.60
CA VAL A 124 4.51 11.39 2.85
C VAL A 124 4.03 10.11 2.19
N THR A 125 4.61 9.77 1.03
CA THR A 125 4.41 8.45 0.40
C THR A 125 4.89 7.33 1.31
N HIS A 126 4.35 6.12 1.10
CA HIS A 126 4.67 4.96 1.92
C HIS A 126 6.16 4.61 1.94
N ASP A 127 6.88 4.85 0.84
CA ASP A 127 8.32 4.64 0.71
C ASP A 127 9.18 5.79 1.31
N GLY A 128 8.54 6.86 1.77
CA GLY A 128 9.23 8.02 2.35
C GLY A 128 9.92 8.92 1.33
N MET A 129 9.63 8.80 0.02
CA MET A 129 10.35 9.52 -1.04
C MET A 129 9.72 10.85 -1.45
N LEU A 130 8.39 10.97 -1.39
CA LEU A 130 7.67 12.17 -1.82
C LEU A 130 6.88 12.77 -0.67
N LEU A 131 6.96 14.10 -0.53
CA LEU A 131 6.18 14.90 0.39
C LEU A 131 5.11 15.66 -0.40
N ALA A 132 3.87 15.56 0.06
CA ALA A 132 2.77 16.38 -0.39
C ALA A 132 2.37 17.35 0.72
N CYS A 133 2.09 18.60 0.37
CA CYS A 133 1.57 19.59 1.30
C CYS A 133 0.52 20.48 0.65
N VAL A 134 -0.38 21.00 1.48
CA VAL A 134 -1.36 22.03 1.14
C VAL A 134 -1.21 23.16 2.14
N ASP A 135 -1.16 24.39 1.64
CA ASP A 135 -1.12 25.60 2.46
C ASP A 135 -2.54 26.16 2.73
N GLU A 136 -2.60 27.19 3.57
CA GLU A 136 -3.87 27.87 3.92
C GLU A 136 -4.55 28.57 2.71
N ASP A 137 -3.81 28.82 1.63
CA ASP A 137 -4.30 29.42 0.38
C ASP A 137 -4.69 28.38 -0.70
N SER A 138 -4.74 27.11 -0.28
CA SER A 138 -5.10 25.94 -1.10
C SER A 138 -4.12 25.66 -2.24
N ASN A 139 -2.87 26.07 -2.09
CA ASN A 139 -1.80 25.67 -2.99
C ASN A 139 -1.33 24.27 -2.62
N PHE A 140 -1.49 23.33 -3.55
CA PHE A 140 -1.02 21.96 -3.41
C PHE A 140 0.33 21.80 -4.08
N THR A 141 1.27 21.20 -3.34
CA THR A 141 2.63 20.95 -3.83
C THR A 141 3.03 19.51 -3.53
N VAL A 142 3.65 18.85 -4.52
CA VAL A 142 4.33 17.56 -4.39
C VAL A 142 5.80 17.75 -4.73
N THR A 143 6.67 17.27 -3.86
CA THR A 143 8.13 17.36 -4.04
C THR A 143 8.80 16.08 -3.55
N SER A 144 10.04 15.83 -3.97
CA SER A 144 10.90 14.90 -3.25
C SER A 144 11.08 15.35 -1.80
N VAL A 145 11.25 14.39 -0.88
CA VAL A 145 11.48 14.65 0.55
C VAL A 145 12.75 15.45 0.81
N GLU A 146 13.76 15.31 -0.05
CA GLU A 146 14.96 16.16 -0.07
C GLU A 146 14.71 17.60 -0.58
N ALA A 147 13.48 17.90 -1.00
CA ALA A 147 13.08 19.16 -1.64
C ALA A 147 13.93 19.56 -2.86
N SER A 148 14.60 18.57 -3.48
CA SER A 148 15.47 18.75 -4.64
C SER A 148 14.70 18.94 -5.95
N ARG A 149 13.45 18.45 -6.00
CA ARG A 149 12.61 18.49 -7.20
C ARG A 149 11.15 18.64 -6.84
N ILE A 150 10.52 19.71 -7.34
CA ILE A 150 9.06 19.83 -7.38
C ILE A 150 8.53 18.94 -8.50
N LEU A 151 7.57 18.07 -8.19
CA LEU A 151 6.89 17.22 -9.17
C LEU A 151 5.60 17.89 -9.66
N THR A 152 4.84 18.48 -8.75
CA THR A 152 3.53 19.07 -9.04
C THR A 152 3.33 20.29 -8.16
N GLN A 153 2.78 21.34 -8.75
CA GLN A 153 2.34 22.52 -8.03
C GLN A 153 1.09 23.07 -8.70
N THR A 154 -0.01 23.15 -7.97
CA THR A 154 -1.29 23.63 -8.51
C THR A 154 -2.16 24.21 -7.40
N LYS A 155 -3.06 25.12 -7.77
CA LYS A 155 -4.06 25.61 -6.83
C LYS A 155 -5.26 24.68 -6.84
N LEU A 156 -5.67 24.20 -5.66
CA LEU A 156 -6.85 23.36 -5.52
C LEU A 156 -8.10 24.18 -5.85
N ALA A 157 -9.00 23.57 -6.60
CA ALA A 157 -10.30 24.12 -6.95
C ALA A 157 -11.35 23.02 -6.78
N MET A 158 -12.55 23.42 -6.33
CA MET A 158 -13.71 22.53 -6.26
C MET A 158 -14.60 22.84 -7.45
N ASP A 159 -15.08 21.81 -8.16
CA ASP A 159 -15.82 21.95 -9.41
C ASP A 159 -17.06 22.87 -9.30
N TYR A 160 -17.60 23.07 -8.10
CA TYR A 160 -18.80 23.85 -7.82
C TYR A 160 -18.55 25.22 -7.20
N SER A 161 -17.29 25.65 -7.05
CA SER A 161 -16.93 26.92 -6.39
C SER A 161 -15.83 27.67 -7.14
N SER A 162 -16.03 28.98 -7.33
CA SER A 162 -14.97 29.88 -7.81
C SER A 162 -13.98 30.27 -6.70
N ALA A 163 -14.32 30.02 -5.44
CA ALA A 163 -13.45 30.25 -4.30
C ALA A 163 -12.61 28.99 -3.99
N PRO A 164 -11.34 29.16 -3.57
CA PRO A 164 -10.50 28.05 -3.17
C PRO A 164 -11.12 27.29 -1.97
N PRO A 165 -10.97 25.97 -1.90
CA PRO A 165 -11.50 25.19 -0.79
C PRO A 165 -10.76 25.50 0.52
N PRO A 166 -11.42 25.38 1.69
CA PRO A 166 -10.70 25.45 2.96
C PRO A 166 -9.66 24.31 3.06
N PRO A 167 -8.73 24.37 4.03
CA PRO A 167 -7.78 23.28 4.25
C PRO A 167 -8.46 21.90 4.36
N PRO A 168 -7.90 20.85 3.73
CA PRO A 168 -8.42 19.50 3.85
C PRO A 168 -8.40 19.00 5.30
N ARG A 169 -9.40 18.19 5.67
CA ARG A 169 -9.47 17.51 6.97
C ARG A 169 -8.47 16.35 7.07
N GLN A 170 -8.34 15.56 6.02
CA GLN A 170 -7.31 14.52 5.90
C GLN A 170 -6.68 14.56 4.51
N MET A 171 -5.42 14.15 4.46
CA MET A 171 -4.66 14.00 3.25
C MET A 171 -3.78 12.75 3.39
N VAL A 172 -3.90 11.82 2.46
CA VAL A 172 -3.13 10.58 2.43
C VAL A 172 -2.71 10.25 1.00
N TRP A 173 -1.63 9.52 0.85
CA TRP A 173 -1.23 8.98 -0.45
C TRP A 173 -2.05 7.74 -0.81
N CYS A 174 -2.40 7.64 -2.09
CA CYS A 174 -2.99 6.46 -2.72
C CYS A 174 -1.93 5.78 -3.56
N GLY A 175 -1.31 4.76 -2.96
CA GLY A 175 -0.08 4.18 -3.48
C GLY A 175 1.00 5.24 -3.61
N MET A 176 1.59 5.33 -4.80
CA MET A 176 2.69 6.26 -5.12
C MET A 176 2.28 7.34 -6.12
N ASP A 177 1.03 7.33 -6.56
CA ASP A 177 0.62 8.04 -7.77
C ASP A 177 -0.20 9.29 -7.49
N CYS A 178 -1.11 9.25 -6.52
CA CYS A 178 -2.00 10.36 -6.26
C CYS A 178 -2.19 10.62 -4.76
N VAL A 179 -2.56 11.85 -4.45
CA VAL A 179 -2.88 12.29 -3.09
C VAL A 179 -4.39 12.42 -2.98
N VAL A 180 -4.95 11.79 -1.96
CA VAL A 180 -6.40 11.76 -1.69
C VAL A 180 -6.69 12.63 -0.47
N MET A 181 -7.64 13.55 -0.63
CA MET A 181 -8.02 14.53 0.38
C MET A 181 -9.50 14.44 0.72
N THR A 182 -9.87 14.79 1.95
CA THR A 182 -11.28 14.91 2.40
C THR A 182 -11.58 16.28 2.98
N TRP A 183 -12.84 16.72 2.84
CA TRP A 183 -13.38 17.95 3.43
C TRP A 183 -14.62 17.66 4.30
N ASP A 184 -15.03 18.63 5.12
CA ASP A 184 -16.15 18.50 6.06
C ASP A 184 -17.54 18.57 5.40
N GLN A 185 -17.68 19.23 4.26
CA GLN A 185 -18.99 19.44 3.60
C GLN A 185 -19.35 18.23 2.73
N ALA A 186 -20.12 17.28 3.29
CA ALA A 186 -20.33 15.95 2.72
C ALA A 186 -19.00 15.20 2.51
N GLY A 187 -18.99 13.89 2.37
CA GLY A 187 -17.75 13.12 2.24
C GLY A 187 -17.09 13.33 0.88
N VAL A 188 -16.76 14.56 0.48
CA VAL A 188 -16.07 14.80 -0.78
C VAL A 188 -14.64 14.29 -0.66
N VAL A 189 -14.29 13.37 -1.55
CA VAL A 189 -12.96 12.80 -1.68
C VAL A 189 -12.39 13.27 -3.01
N MET A 190 -11.26 13.97 -2.96
CA MET A 190 -10.58 14.47 -4.15
C MET A 190 -9.22 13.80 -4.30
N GLY A 191 -8.98 13.15 -5.44
CA GLY A 191 -7.68 12.62 -5.82
C GLY A 191 -6.95 13.58 -6.75
N VAL A 192 -5.75 14.00 -6.40
CA VAL A 192 -4.87 14.83 -7.25
C VAL A 192 -3.67 14.00 -7.68
N GLY A 193 -3.54 13.79 -8.99
CA GLY A 193 -2.44 13.05 -9.60
C GLY A 193 -1.23 13.93 -9.96
N PRO A 194 -0.12 13.33 -10.43
CA PRO A 194 1.13 14.03 -10.69
C PRO A 194 1.06 14.93 -11.93
N PHE A 195 0.06 14.70 -12.79
CA PHE A 195 -0.24 15.50 -13.99
C PHE A 195 -1.32 16.56 -13.74
N SER A 196 -1.55 16.94 -12.47
CA SER A 196 -2.57 17.91 -12.05
C SER A 196 -4.00 17.53 -12.45
N GLY A 197 -4.26 16.24 -12.70
CA GLY A 197 -5.61 15.72 -12.91
C GLY A 197 -6.32 15.52 -11.58
N THR A 198 -7.58 15.93 -11.53
CA THR A 198 -8.43 15.82 -10.34
C THR A 198 -9.55 14.83 -10.57
N LEU A 199 -9.80 13.93 -9.62
CA LEU A 199 -10.97 13.06 -9.55
C LEU A 199 -11.75 13.36 -8.28
N THR A 200 -13.05 13.65 -8.42
CA THR A 200 -13.92 13.99 -7.30
C THR A 200 -14.96 12.89 -7.09
N TYR A 201 -14.98 12.33 -5.89
CA TYR A 201 -16.01 11.40 -5.43
C TYR A 201 -16.82 12.07 -4.32
N THR A 202 -18.12 11.78 -4.26
CA THR A 202 -19.03 12.37 -3.28
C THR A 202 -19.72 11.27 -2.50
N PHE A 203 -19.73 11.41 -1.18
CA PHE A 203 -20.33 10.46 -0.25
C PHE A 203 -21.36 11.20 0.62
N ASP A 204 -22.45 10.52 0.96
CA ASP A 204 -23.54 11.07 1.78
C ASP A 204 -23.21 11.14 3.28
N HIS A 205 -22.02 10.65 3.66
CA HIS A 205 -21.54 10.53 5.03
C HIS A 205 -20.12 11.05 5.14
N GLN A 206 -19.66 11.34 6.36
CA GLN A 206 -18.26 11.65 6.60
C GLN A 206 -17.41 10.38 6.44
N CYS A 207 -16.30 10.50 5.72
CA CYS A 207 -15.38 9.39 5.48
C CYS A 207 -14.05 9.62 6.22
N VAL A 208 -13.40 8.52 6.59
CA VAL A 208 -12.03 8.49 7.09
C VAL A 208 -11.14 7.80 6.08
N LEU A 209 -10.02 8.43 5.74
CA LEU A 209 -9.02 7.88 4.84
C LEU A 209 -7.95 7.09 5.62
N VAL A 210 -7.61 5.91 5.11
CA VAL A 210 -6.47 5.13 5.57
C VAL A 210 -5.61 4.81 4.36
N GLY A 211 -4.42 5.41 4.29
CA GLY A 211 -3.44 5.11 3.24
C GLY A 211 -2.89 3.70 3.39
N GLU A 212 -2.78 3.01 2.26
CA GLU A 212 -2.20 1.67 2.10
C GLU A 212 -1.07 1.72 1.06
N VAL A 213 -0.28 0.65 0.96
CA VAL A 213 0.88 0.58 0.04
C VAL A 213 0.52 0.78 -1.44
N ASP A 214 -0.72 0.49 -1.80
CA ASP A 214 -1.24 0.43 -3.17
C ASP A 214 -2.52 1.24 -3.38
N GLY A 215 -3.04 1.89 -2.34
CA GLY A 215 -4.32 2.59 -2.43
C GLY A 215 -4.72 3.32 -1.15
N VAL A 216 -6.00 3.65 -1.05
CA VAL A 216 -6.62 4.27 0.12
C VAL A 216 -7.91 3.54 0.45
N ARG A 217 -8.07 3.18 1.71
CA ARG A 217 -9.36 2.77 2.25
C ARG A 217 -10.15 4.02 2.61
N ILE A 218 -11.37 4.10 2.10
CA ILE A 218 -12.34 5.14 2.41
C ILE A 218 -13.39 4.48 3.31
N ILE A 219 -13.37 4.81 4.59
CA ILE A 219 -14.22 4.19 5.60
C ILE A 219 -15.34 5.16 5.94
N GLY A 220 -16.55 4.80 5.52
CA GLY A 220 -17.79 5.50 5.87
C GLY A 220 -18.43 4.94 7.14
N THR A 221 -19.68 5.34 7.39
CA THR A 221 -20.47 4.82 8.52
C THR A 221 -20.88 3.37 8.32
N ASP A 222 -21.20 3.01 7.08
CA ASP A 222 -21.71 1.70 6.64
C ASP A 222 -20.98 1.15 5.40
N SER A 223 -19.99 1.88 4.89
CA SER A 223 -19.19 1.48 3.73
C SER A 223 -17.69 1.35 4.07
N HIS A 224 -17.02 0.49 3.31
CA HIS A 224 -15.59 0.36 3.30
C HIS A 224 -15.17 0.17 1.84
N ASP A 225 -14.79 1.28 1.22
CA ASP A 225 -14.38 1.34 -0.17
C ASP A 225 -12.86 1.32 -0.25
N PHE A 226 -12.33 0.74 -1.32
CA PHE A 226 -10.89 0.74 -1.60
C PHE A 226 -10.65 1.43 -2.93
N LEU A 227 -9.93 2.54 -2.90
CA LEU A 227 -9.52 3.30 -4.06
C LEU A 227 -8.07 2.97 -4.38
N GLU A 228 -7.80 2.48 -5.57
CA GLU A 228 -6.45 2.21 -6.07
C GLU A 228 -6.29 2.70 -7.51
N ARG A 229 -5.05 2.94 -7.92
CA ARG A 229 -4.75 3.12 -9.34
C ARG A 229 -4.87 1.76 -10.02
N VAL A 230 -5.63 1.70 -11.11
CA VAL A 230 -5.73 0.49 -11.94
C VAL A 230 -4.32 0.10 -12.44
N PRO A 231 -3.82 -1.10 -12.09
CA PRO A 231 -2.49 -1.54 -12.52
C PRO A 231 -2.40 -1.67 -14.05
N GLN A 232 -1.23 -1.41 -14.62
CA GLN A 232 -1.06 -1.41 -16.09
C GLN A 232 -1.39 -2.77 -16.72
N CYS A 233 -1.04 -3.89 -16.09
CA CYS A 233 -1.36 -5.22 -16.61
C CYS A 233 -2.88 -5.49 -16.64
N VAL A 234 -3.62 -4.97 -15.66
CA VAL A 234 -5.09 -5.03 -15.61
C VAL A 234 -5.69 -4.17 -16.72
N GLU A 235 -5.18 -2.94 -16.91
CA GLU A 235 -5.59 -2.08 -18.03
C GLU A 235 -5.31 -2.76 -19.38
N ASN A 236 -4.10 -3.27 -19.59
CA ASN A 236 -3.72 -3.97 -20.83
C ASN A 236 -4.65 -5.15 -21.11
N THR A 237 -5.16 -5.83 -20.09
CA THR A 237 -6.00 -7.02 -20.24
C THR A 237 -7.48 -6.67 -20.45
N PHE A 238 -8.01 -5.69 -19.72
CA PHE A 238 -9.47 -5.44 -19.66
C PHE A 238 -9.93 -4.11 -20.26
N LYS A 239 -9.02 -3.22 -20.66
CA LYS A 239 -9.40 -1.98 -21.34
C LYS A 239 -10.23 -2.31 -22.57
N PHE A 240 -11.35 -1.61 -22.73
CA PHE A 240 -12.25 -1.83 -23.85
C PHE A 240 -11.51 -1.65 -25.18
N GLY A 241 -11.61 -2.66 -26.04
CA GLY A 241 -10.91 -2.66 -27.33
C GLY A 241 -9.39 -2.83 -27.22
N SER A 242 -8.87 -3.31 -26.09
CA SER A 242 -7.45 -3.61 -25.95
C SER A 242 -7.01 -4.64 -26.99
N THR A 243 -5.92 -4.32 -27.68
CA THR A 243 -5.22 -5.24 -28.58
C THR A 243 -3.86 -5.65 -28.01
N GLU A 244 -3.65 -5.43 -26.71
CA GLU A 244 -2.42 -5.82 -26.04
C GLU A 244 -2.33 -7.36 -25.92
N PRO A 245 -1.12 -7.93 -25.93
CA PRO A 245 -0.91 -9.38 -25.85
C PRO A 245 -1.71 -10.14 -24.76
N PRO A 246 -1.81 -9.69 -23.49
CA PRO A 246 -2.60 -10.40 -22.48
C PRO A 246 -4.10 -10.39 -22.77
N ALA A 247 -4.66 -9.32 -23.34
CA ALA A 247 -6.06 -9.29 -23.75
C ALA A 247 -6.33 -10.29 -24.89
N LEU A 248 -5.48 -10.29 -25.91
CA LEU A 248 -5.57 -11.22 -27.04
C LEU A 248 -5.44 -12.68 -26.58
N LEU A 249 -4.57 -12.96 -25.62
CA LEU A 249 -4.38 -14.30 -25.06
C LEU A 249 -5.60 -14.76 -24.25
N LEU A 250 -6.17 -13.87 -23.43
CA LEU A 250 -7.39 -14.15 -22.68
C LEU A 250 -8.56 -14.47 -23.61
N ASP A 251 -8.74 -13.70 -24.67
CA ASP A 251 -9.78 -13.94 -25.67
C ASP A 251 -9.52 -15.20 -26.49
N ALA A 252 -8.26 -15.48 -26.85
CA ALA A 252 -7.89 -16.72 -27.52
C ALA A 252 -8.24 -17.95 -26.67
N SER A 253 -7.98 -17.91 -25.36
CA SER A 253 -8.35 -18.99 -24.43
C SER A 253 -9.87 -19.19 -24.35
N ARG A 254 -10.65 -18.11 -24.30
CA ARG A 254 -12.13 -18.19 -24.29
C ARG A 254 -12.67 -18.79 -25.58
N LEU A 255 -12.15 -18.35 -26.74
CA LEU A 255 -12.52 -18.92 -28.03
C LEU A 255 -12.13 -20.40 -28.16
N TYR A 256 -11.00 -20.80 -27.57
CA TYR A 256 -10.58 -22.19 -27.50
C TYR A 256 -11.58 -23.04 -26.69
N ASP A 257 -12.00 -22.56 -25.52
CA ASP A 257 -13.01 -23.23 -24.69
C ASP A 257 -14.35 -23.37 -25.42
N ASP A 258 -14.70 -22.41 -26.28
CA ASP A 258 -15.89 -22.44 -27.14
C ASP A 258 -15.74 -23.31 -28.41
N GLY A 259 -14.57 -23.92 -28.65
CA GLY A 259 -14.29 -24.68 -29.86
C GLY A 259 -14.20 -23.84 -31.14
N ASN A 260 -13.97 -22.53 -31.01
CA ASN A 260 -13.90 -21.60 -32.12
C ASN A 260 -12.48 -21.51 -32.69
N ALA A 261 -12.33 -21.88 -33.96
CA ALA A 261 -11.03 -21.90 -34.66
C ALA A 261 -10.33 -20.52 -34.74
N ARG A 262 -11.05 -19.42 -34.53
CA ARG A 262 -10.46 -18.07 -34.47
C ARG A 262 -9.44 -17.91 -33.32
N CYS A 263 -9.43 -18.81 -32.34
CA CYS A 263 -8.41 -18.82 -31.28
C CYS A 263 -6.98 -18.90 -31.86
N ASP A 264 -6.75 -19.70 -32.92
CA ASP A 264 -5.45 -19.86 -33.57
C ASP A 264 -5.00 -18.57 -34.28
N GLU A 265 -5.95 -17.80 -34.84
CA GLU A 265 -5.67 -16.49 -35.45
C GLU A 265 -5.17 -15.48 -34.40
N LEU A 266 -5.88 -15.37 -33.27
CA LEU A 266 -5.49 -14.48 -32.18
C LEU A 266 -4.14 -14.90 -31.58
N LEU A 267 -3.96 -16.20 -31.33
CA LEU A 267 -2.71 -16.70 -30.77
C LEU A 267 -1.51 -16.42 -31.69
N ARG A 268 -1.64 -16.65 -33.00
CA ARG A 268 -0.58 -16.34 -33.98
C ARG A 268 -0.32 -14.84 -34.15
N SER A 269 -1.27 -14.00 -33.79
CA SER A 269 -1.10 -12.54 -33.81
C SER A 269 -0.16 -12.06 -32.69
N ILE A 270 0.00 -12.83 -31.62
CA ILE A 270 0.94 -12.57 -30.52
C ILE A 270 2.34 -13.04 -30.96
N LYS A 271 3.23 -12.08 -31.26
CA LYS A 271 4.53 -12.36 -31.89
C LYS A 271 5.69 -12.42 -30.88
N GLY A 272 6.63 -13.34 -31.13
CA GLY A 272 7.92 -13.39 -30.43
C GLY A 272 7.76 -13.58 -28.92
N ASN A 273 8.56 -12.85 -28.13
CA ASN A 273 8.56 -12.97 -26.67
C ASN A 273 7.32 -12.38 -26.00
N ALA A 274 6.43 -11.70 -26.76
CA ALA A 274 5.22 -11.09 -26.20
C ALA A 274 4.25 -12.12 -25.59
N LEU A 275 4.34 -13.40 -26.00
CA LEU A 275 3.54 -14.45 -25.39
C LEU A 275 3.98 -14.77 -23.95
N ASP A 276 5.29 -14.79 -23.66
CA ASP A 276 5.79 -14.99 -22.30
C ASP A 276 5.35 -13.83 -21.39
N ASP A 277 5.51 -12.59 -21.87
CA ASP A 277 5.07 -11.39 -21.17
C ASP A 277 3.55 -11.37 -20.96
N ALA A 278 2.75 -11.81 -21.95
CA ALA A 278 1.31 -11.92 -21.84
C ALA A 278 0.90 -12.92 -20.75
N VAL A 279 1.53 -14.09 -20.72
CA VAL A 279 1.30 -15.12 -19.71
C VAL A 279 1.64 -14.60 -18.32
N ARG A 280 2.80 -13.93 -18.14
CA ARG A 280 3.19 -13.31 -16.86
C ARG A 280 2.21 -12.22 -16.43
N GLN A 281 1.78 -11.37 -17.35
CA GLN A 281 0.79 -10.34 -17.07
C GLN A 281 -0.55 -10.94 -16.63
N LEU A 282 -1.05 -11.99 -17.30
CA LEU A 282 -2.27 -12.67 -16.85
C LEU A 282 -2.14 -13.25 -15.44
N LEU A 283 -0.98 -13.80 -15.06
CA LEU A 283 -0.76 -14.24 -13.68
C LEU A 283 -0.80 -13.08 -12.68
N GLN A 284 -0.20 -11.93 -13.02
CA GLN A 284 -0.31 -10.73 -12.19
C GLN A 284 -1.76 -10.25 -12.07
N VAL A 285 -2.50 -10.20 -13.18
CA VAL A 285 -3.91 -9.78 -13.21
C VAL A 285 -4.76 -10.68 -12.32
N ALA A 286 -4.55 -12.01 -12.35
CA ALA A 286 -5.22 -12.92 -11.43
C ALA A 286 -4.97 -12.60 -9.95
N GLY A 287 -3.81 -12.01 -9.62
CA GLY A 287 -3.49 -11.53 -8.27
C GLY A 287 -4.25 -10.27 -7.84
N TYR A 288 -4.58 -9.40 -8.80
CA TYR A 288 -5.35 -8.17 -8.56
C TYR A 288 -6.85 -8.40 -8.51
N GLU A 289 -7.35 -9.44 -9.18
CA GLU A 289 -8.77 -9.77 -9.17
C GLU A 289 -9.30 -10.20 -7.79
N TRP A 290 -10.55 -9.86 -7.53
CA TRP A 290 -11.27 -10.24 -6.30
C TRP A 290 -12.29 -11.36 -6.52
N ASP A 291 -12.82 -11.49 -7.75
CA ASP A 291 -13.74 -12.55 -8.08
C ASP A 291 -13.02 -13.87 -8.37
N SER A 292 -13.38 -14.91 -7.60
CA SER A 292 -12.76 -16.23 -7.73
C SER A 292 -13.06 -16.94 -9.05
N VAL A 293 -14.13 -16.56 -9.76
CA VAL A 293 -14.43 -17.12 -11.08
C VAL A 293 -13.50 -16.49 -12.12
N ALA A 294 -13.45 -15.15 -12.15
CA ALA A 294 -12.53 -14.40 -13.02
C ALA A 294 -11.06 -14.83 -12.82
N GLN A 295 -10.59 -14.93 -11.57
CA GLN A 295 -9.23 -15.42 -11.27
C GLN A 295 -8.94 -16.79 -11.92
N LYS A 296 -9.89 -17.74 -11.86
CA LYS A 296 -9.73 -19.07 -12.46
C LYS A 296 -9.72 -19.01 -13.98
N ASP A 297 -10.55 -18.17 -14.59
CA ASP A 297 -10.57 -17.97 -16.03
C ASP A 297 -9.23 -17.39 -16.52
N ILE A 298 -8.71 -16.39 -15.82
CA ILE A 298 -7.44 -15.73 -16.15
C ILE A 298 -6.25 -16.69 -15.98
N MET A 299 -6.21 -17.44 -14.87
CA MET A 299 -5.15 -18.45 -14.67
C MET A 299 -5.23 -19.59 -15.69
N ARG A 300 -6.44 -19.97 -16.14
CA ARG A 300 -6.60 -20.92 -17.25
C ARG A 300 -6.04 -20.36 -18.56
N ALA A 301 -6.30 -19.10 -18.87
CA ALA A 301 -5.72 -18.45 -20.04
C ALA A 301 -4.18 -18.35 -19.98
N ALA A 302 -3.61 -18.08 -18.81
CA ALA A 302 -2.16 -18.13 -18.62
C ALA A 302 -1.60 -19.55 -18.85
N SER A 303 -2.26 -20.58 -18.31
CA SER A 303 -1.89 -21.99 -18.55
C SER A 303 -2.07 -22.41 -20.02
N PHE A 304 -3.07 -21.87 -20.71
CA PHE A 304 -3.28 -22.08 -22.14
C PHE A 304 -2.12 -21.50 -22.95
N GLY A 305 -1.74 -20.23 -22.70
CA GLY A 305 -0.63 -19.59 -23.40
C GLY A 305 0.71 -20.30 -23.18
N ARG A 306 0.93 -20.79 -21.95
CA ARG A 306 2.13 -21.56 -21.59
C ARG A 306 2.34 -22.81 -22.46
N ALA A 307 1.27 -23.45 -22.94
CA ALA A 307 1.36 -24.65 -23.78
C ALA A 307 2.01 -24.37 -25.16
N PHE A 308 2.14 -23.10 -25.54
CA PHE A 308 2.70 -22.66 -26.82
C PHE A 308 4.08 -22.03 -26.69
N PHE A 309 4.73 -22.12 -25.52
CA PHE A 309 6.11 -21.70 -25.38
C PHE A 309 6.99 -22.59 -26.24
N THR A 310 7.74 -21.99 -27.17
CA THR A 310 8.76 -22.71 -27.91
C THR A 310 9.87 -23.10 -26.95
N ASP A 311 10.06 -24.40 -26.75
CA ASP A 311 11.19 -24.93 -26.00
C ASP A 311 12.48 -24.51 -26.70
N ASN A 312 13.13 -23.46 -26.21
CA ASN A 312 14.41 -22.97 -26.74
C ASN A 312 15.59 -23.87 -26.33
N GLY A 313 15.36 -25.19 -26.20
CA GLY A 313 16.41 -26.19 -26.36
C GLY A 313 16.21 -27.49 -25.62
N THR A 314 15.41 -28.43 -26.16
CA THR A 314 15.76 -29.87 -26.08
C THR A 314 15.33 -30.67 -27.32
N THR A 315 16.16 -30.59 -28.37
CA THR A 315 16.54 -31.82 -29.10
C THR A 315 18.06 -31.86 -28.97
N HIS A 316 18.64 -32.65 -28.07
CA HIS A 316 18.72 -34.10 -28.18
C HIS A 316 18.91 -34.74 -26.79
N GLU A 317 18.32 -35.93 -26.64
CA GLU A 317 18.89 -36.96 -25.77
C GLU A 317 20.37 -37.19 -26.17
N SER A 318 21.30 -36.70 -25.35
CA SER A 318 22.66 -37.25 -25.31
C SER A 318 23.14 -37.25 -23.87
N ASN A 319 23.39 -38.46 -23.37
CA ASN A 319 24.14 -38.75 -22.16
C ASN A 319 25.48 -38.00 -22.19
N ASP A 320 25.57 -36.86 -21.51
CA ASP A 320 26.87 -36.27 -21.16
C ASP A 320 26.87 -35.90 -19.68
N LEU A 321 27.48 -36.78 -18.88
CA LEU A 321 27.98 -36.47 -17.55
C LEU A 321 29.07 -35.40 -17.71
N ASN A 322 28.70 -34.12 -17.63
CA ASN A 322 29.50 -33.03 -17.07
C ASN A 322 28.82 -31.68 -17.36
N LYS A 323 28.09 -31.14 -16.37
CA LYS A 323 27.87 -29.69 -16.29
C LYS A 323 28.24 -29.20 -14.90
N GLY A 324 29.42 -28.58 -14.85
CA GLY A 324 29.78 -27.66 -13.79
C GLY A 324 28.88 -26.42 -13.82
N THR A 325 28.72 -25.84 -12.65
CA THR A 325 28.09 -24.56 -12.30
C THR A 325 28.12 -23.50 -13.41
N GLN A 326 26.98 -23.36 -14.11
CA GLN A 326 26.52 -22.11 -14.71
C GLN A 326 25.04 -21.97 -14.40
N THR A 327 24.68 -20.93 -13.65
CA THR A 327 23.32 -20.51 -13.31
C THR A 327 22.66 -19.90 -14.55
N THR A 328 22.14 -20.73 -15.43
CA THR A 328 21.19 -20.32 -16.48
C THR A 328 19.80 -20.77 -16.06
N THR A 329 19.00 -19.85 -15.51
CA THR A 329 17.62 -20.12 -15.08
C THR A 329 16.79 -20.53 -16.29
N ASP A 330 16.26 -21.75 -16.27
CA ASP A 330 15.39 -22.28 -17.31
C ASP A 330 14.05 -21.49 -17.31
N PRO A 331 13.63 -20.86 -18.43
CA PRO A 331 12.32 -20.19 -18.52
C PRO A 331 11.14 -21.14 -18.21
N GLY A 332 11.38 -22.46 -18.31
CA GLY A 332 10.52 -23.51 -17.79
C GLY A 332 10.23 -23.39 -16.28
N GLN A 333 11.28 -23.20 -15.48
CA GLN A 333 11.18 -23.16 -14.03
C GLN A 333 10.56 -21.86 -13.52
N ASP A 334 10.89 -20.72 -14.14
CA ASP A 334 10.45 -19.40 -13.70
C ASP A 334 8.91 -19.24 -13.70
N PHE A 335 8.24 -19.69 -14.76
CA PHE A 335 6.76 -19.70 -14.80
C PHE A 335 6.15 -20.61 -13.73
N SER A 336 6.71 -21.79 -13.51
CA SER A 336 6.11 -22.78 -12.59
C SER A 336 6.13 -22.25 -11.16
N VAL A 337 7.21 -21.58 -10.77
CA VAL A 337 7.35 -20.90 -9.47
C VAL A 337 6.34 -19.75 -9.38
N LEU A 338 6.31 -18.84 -10.36
CA LEU A 338 5.38 -17.70 -10.37
C LEU A 338 3.91 -18.15 -10.32
N PHE A 339 3.56 -19.22 -11.05
CA PHE A 339 2.21 -19.78 -11.07
C PHE A 339 1.83 -20.38 -9.71
N GLU A 340 2.73 -21.15 -9.08
CA GLU A 340 2.52 -21.71 -7.74
C GLU A 340 2.33 -20.59 -6.72
N ASP A 341 3.19 -19.57 -6.74
CA ASP A 341 3.14 -18.41 -5.85
C ASP A 341 1.82 -17.64 -5.96
N ILE A 342 1.39 -17.30 -7.18
CA ILE A 342 0.12 -16.62 -7.41
C ILE A 342 -1.05 -17.49 -6.96
N CYS A 343 -1.05 -18.79 -7.28
CA CYS A 343 -2.10 -19.71 -6.84
C CYS A 343 -2.19 -19.77 -5.31
N MET A 344 -1.05 -19.82 -4.63
CA MET A 344 -0.98 -19.85 -3.17
C MET A 344 -1.53 -18.57 -2.57
N ASN A 345 -1.06 -17.41 -3.05
CA ASN A 345 -1.49 -16.11 -2.56
C ASN A 345 -2.99 -15.87 -2.81
N VAL A 346 -3.47 -16.10 -4.02
CA VAL A 346 -4.90 -15.90 -4.38
C VAL A 346 -5.82 -16.78 -3.53
N ARG A 347 -5.43 -18.03 -3.26
CA ARG A 347 -6.24 -18.92 -2.38
C ARG A 347 -6.28 -18.42 -0.94
N VAL A 348 -5.17 -17.93 -0.40
CA VAL A 348 -5.13 -17.34 0.94
C VAL A 348 -5.98 -16.06 0.98
N LEU A 349 -5.79 -15.16 0.02
CA LEU A 349 -6.55 -13.92 -0.14
C LEU A 349 -8.06 -14.20 -0.19
N ASN A 350 -8.50 -15.10 -1.08
CA ASN A 350 -9.91 -15.48 -1.17
C ASN A 350 -10.47 -16.07 0.13
N CYS A 351 -9.64 -16.71 0.94
CA CYS A 351 -10.07 -17.26 2.22
C CYS A 351 -10.26 -16.16 3.27
N ILE A 352 -9.31 -15.22 3.37
CA ILE A 352 -9.32 -14.16 4.39
C ILE A 352 -10.25 -12.99 4.03
N ARG A 353 -10.52 -12.77 2.74
CA ARG A 353 -11.46 -11.77 2.22
C ARG A 353 -12.93 -12.12 2.46
N ARG A 354 -13.25 -13.38 2.79
CA ARG A 354 -14.64 -13.77 3.09
C ARG A 354 -15.19 -12.92 4.22
N HIS A 355 -16.45 -12.51 4.11
CA HIS A 355 -17.13 -11.70 5.13
C HIS A 355 -17.11 -12.32 6.54
N THR A 356 -17.01 -13.65 6.64
CA THR A 356 -16.88 -14.36 7.92
C THR A 356 -15.51 -14.22 8.59
N VAL A 357 -14.47 -13.82 7.84
CA VAL A 357 -13.11 -13.58 8.34
C VAL A 357 -12.82 -12.08 8.40
N GLY A 358 -13.19 -11.34 7.34
CA GLY A 358 -13.20 -9.88 7.33
C GLY A 358 -11.82 -9.22 7.22
N ILE A 359 -10.87 -9.84 6.52
CA ILE A 359 -9.52 -9.29 6.30
C ILE A 359 -9.35 -8.98 4.79
N PRO A 360 -9.79 -7.81 4.31
CA PRO A 360 -9.81 -7.47 2.89
C PRO A 360 -8.45 -6.94 2.40
N LEU A 361 -7.44 -7.81 2.34
CA LEU A 361 -6.11 -7.45 1.81
C LEU A 361 -6.04 -7.57 0.30
N THR A 362 -5.26 -6.70 -0.34
CA THR A 362 -4.77 -6.87 -1.72
C THR A 362 -3.55 -7.80 -1.76
N LEU A 363 -3.12 -8.21 -2.95
CA LEU A 363 -1.88 -8.95 -3.11
C LEU A 363 -0.66 -8.11 -2.70
N SER A 364 -0.63 -6.83 -3.04
CA SER A 364 0.46 -5.90 -2.68
C SER A 364 0.56 -5.73 -1.17
N GLN A 365 -0.58 -5.57 -0.49
CA GLN A 365 -0.64 -5.50 0.97
C GLN A 365 -0.22 -6.82 1.63
N LEU A 366 -0.62 -7.98 1.10
CA LEU A 366 -0.16 -9.27 1.61
C LEU A 366 1.35 -9.43 1.46
N THR A 367 1.89 -9.00 0.32
CA THR A 367 3.34 -9.06 0.04
C THR A 367 4.11 -8.15 1.00
N ALA A 368 3.65 -6.91 1.19
CA ALA A 368 4.27 -5.95 2.09
C ALA A 368 4.15 -6.37 3.56
N LEU A 369 2.98 -6.89 3.97
CA LEU A 369 2.74 -7.37 5.32
C LEU A 369 3.54 -8.64 5.64
N THR A 370 3.77 -9.49 4.64
CA THR A 370 4.25 -10.88 4.74
C THR A 370 3.21 -11.88 5.30
N PRO A 371 3.26 -13.15 4.84
CA PRO A 371 2.39 -14.20 5.38
C PRO A 371 2.52 -14.42 6.89
N GLN A 372 3.72 -14.28 7.45
CA GLN A 372 3.99 -14.50 8.87
C GLN A 372 3.24 -13.49 9.74
N ARG A 373 3.27 -12.20 9.37
CA ARG A 373 2.52 -11.16 10.08
C ARG A 373 1.01 -11.31 9.90
N LEU A 374 0.55 -11.77 8.72
CA LEU A 374 -0.86 -12.12 8.53
C LEU A 374 -1.29 -13.21 9.53
N LEU A 375 -0.51 -14.28 9.67
CA LEU A 375 -0.80 -15.37 10.59
C LEU A 375 -0.83 -14.92 12.06
N LEU A 376 0.06 -14.01 12.45
CA LEU A 376 0.03 -13.37 13.76
C LEU A 376 -1.27 -12.58 13.97
N ARG A 377 -1.65 -11.72 13.00
CA ARG A 377 -2.92 -10.96 13.07
C ARG A 377 -4.13 -11.87 13.14
N MET A 378 -4.15 -12.95 12.35
CA MET A 378 -5.22 -13.95 12.39
C MET A 378 -5.32 -14.63 13.76
N SER A 379 -4.18 -14.95 14.38
CA SER A 379 -4.14 -15.53 15.72
C SER A 379 -4.63 -14.55 16.78
N GLN A 380 -4.24 -13.28 16.69
CA GLN A 380 -4.73 -12.20 17.57
C GLN A 380 -6.24 -11.94 17.42
N LEU A 381 -6.80 -12.19 16.24
CA LEU A 381 -8.24 -12.11 15.98
C LEU A 381 -9.01 -13.39 16.38
N GLY A 382 -8.35 -14.39 16.96
CA GLY A 382 -9.00 -15.64 17.39
C GLY A 382 -9.21 -16.67 16.28
N TYR A 383 -8.64 -16.48 15.08
CA TYR A 383 -8.79 -17.37 13.94
C TYR A 383 -7.74 -18.50 13.90
N HIS A 384 -7.32 -19.07 15.04
CA HIS A 384 -6.19 -20.02 15.10
C HIS A 384 -6.38 -21.25 14.24
N ALA A 385 -7.57 -21.84 14.21
CA ALA A 385 -7.84 -23.01 13.37
C ALA A 385 -7.67 -22.71 11.88
N LEU A 386 -8.04 -21.50 11.45
CA LEU A 386 -7.83 -21.06 10.08
C LEU A 386 -6.36 -20.69 9.83
N ALA A 387 -5.71 -19.99 10.76
CA ALA A 387 -4.29 -19.65 10.70
C ALA A 387 -3.42 -20.91 10.58
N TYR A 388 -3.69 -21.95 11.37
CA TYR A 388 -3.02 -23.25 11.27
C TYR A 388 -3.15 -23.86 9.88
N ARG A 389 -4.36 -23.85 9.30
CA ARG A 389 -4.58 -24.35 7.92
C ARG A 389 -3.80 -23.53 6.90
N VAL A 390 -3.75 -22.21 7.05
CA VAL A 390 -2.96 -21.34 6.17
C VAL A 390 -1.46 -21.62 6.33
N CYS A 391 -0.93 -21.76 7.55
CA CYS A 391 0.47 -22.17 7.79
C CYS A 391 0.81 -23.48 7.05
N THR A 392 0.00 -24.52 7.25
CA THR A 392 0.23 -25.83 6.61
C THR A 392 0.18 -25.74 5.10
N TYR A 393 -0.74 -24.93 4.55
CA TYR A 393 -0.88 -24.72 3.12
C TYR A 393 0.33 -23.96 2.53
N LEU A 394 0.80 -22.92 3.23
CA LEU A 394 1.97 -22.12 2.85
C LEU A 394 3.31 -22.77 3.20
N ARG A 395 3.31 -23.93 3.84
CA ARG A 395 4.51 -24.62 4.35
C ARG A 395 5.34 -23.75 5.30
N ILE A 396 4.65 -22.93 6.10
CA ILE A 396 5.24 -22.11 7.17
C ILE A 396 5.17 -22.88 8.50
N ASP A 397 6.14 -22.69 9.37
CA ASP A 397 6.14 -23.28 10.71
C ASP A 397 4.87 -22.90 11.49
N VAL A 398 4.26 -23.91 12.13
CA VAL A 398 2.99 -23.76 12.85
C VAL A 398 3.17 -23.41 14.32
N SER A 399 4.41 -23.43 14.83
CA SER A 399 4.68 -23.39 16.27
C SER A 399 4.18 -22.09 16.88
N GLU A 400 4.39 -20.94 16.23
CA GLU A 400 3.92 -19.64 16.74
C GLU A 400 2.40 -19.59 16.91
N VAL A 401 1.65 -20.09 15.92
CA VAL A 401 0.18 -20.14 15.98
C VAL A 401 -0.28 -21.07 17.10
N LEU A 402 0.37 -22.23 17.27
CA LEU A 402 0.03 -23.19 18.33
C LEU A 402 0.37 -22.67 19.72
N VAL A 403 1.51 -22.00 19.89
CA VAL A 403 1.91 -21.35 21.15
C VAL A 403 0.90 -20.27 21.50
N HIS A 404 0.58 -19.37 20.56
CA HIS A 404 -0.43 -18.34 20.78
C HIS A 404 -1.78 -18.95 21.15
N TRP A 405 -2.21 -20.01 20.46
CA TRP A 405 -3.48 -20.69 20.75
C TRP A 405 -3.48 -21.36 22.13
N ALA A 406 -2.36 -21.95 22.54
CA ALA A 406 -2.22 -22.56 23.86
C ALA A 406 -2.24 -21.52 25.00
N CYS A 407 -1.65 -20.34 24.77
CA CYS A 407 -1.60 -19.25 25.74
C CYS A 407 -2.92 -18.48 25.88
N GLU A 408 -3.86 -18.61 24.94
CA GLU A 408 -5.14 -17.89 24.97
C GLU A 408 -6.18 -18.56 25.88
N LYS A 409 -6.02 -19.86 26.16
CA LYS A 409 -6.79 -20.59 27.17
C LYS A 409 -6.50 -20.04 28.56
#